data_AF-A0A926PNE2-F1
#
_entry.id   AF-A0A926PNE2-F1
#
_cell.length_a   1.000
_cell.length_b   1.000
_cell.length_c   1.000
_cell.angle_alpha   90.00
_cell.angle_beta   90.00
_cell.angle_gamma   90.00
#
_symmetry.space_group_name_H-M   'P 1'
#
loop_
_entity.id
_entity.type
_entity.pdbx_description
1 polymer ?
#
loop_
_entity_poly.entity_id
_entity_poly.type
_entity_poly.pdbx_seq_one_letter_code
_entity_poly.pdbx_strand_id
1 'polypeptide(L)'
;MLKNGSLTESDWIAYLSENLTSSDTVPTEGDRPSPMLDRIAVDRISPVLSKPITEVVTSPISSGLIKDRFREGIIDRSVLTDLTTANLAKSNLAIQAKPEWTVAAQQVYRQVPPVPMLGDPIQVGNFLLWADPQADTIEVKLPERFVQLDPRYIKPLPKPILIDQRINPVDRIIAPPMLTANLPTMVDRATMIDRVVLRPDIIDALKVQKVRVPARRAFFTTVAPELQSFRLMVQQGQPGQATVGTALLTVSLYTKDSAELLETHRLKWTDALTQAGYGARIWKFLPINLQQLQPFLDIDAQQLRSPIQVSTNAGAGTATFLLELSEIGTQIWRQALERRQPEQITGVARFTAKFYARTDDRLQIREQNFSATLATLLSGCGSEHIEVLNPTLALTTSILAQRHAFVDSTTVIWDIDRSEHSFSGTEDGVLTGVITTDNLEGVQVNWKAQVKYRFSSWSIGVQQGKLSLRNSIGIIKPGSTEWIREFTVYTVMMASPTQVATDLIDFEDLEVEAVLTFNADYLTLPLATTFKPRHLDVTEVPFPVQPGQAPKQVGITVVVRSKSSDRILAAPPPRILAPSSSLINLKVFRDGTIDVVTNIDPISESSIDGDLFDLVHNLKASDN
;
A
#
# COMPACT_ATOMS: atom_id res chain seq x y z
N MET A 1 -8.36 3.91 -10.04
CA MET A 1 -9.35 4.33 -9.00
C MET A 1 -8.97 3.68 -7.68
N LEU A 2 -9.19 4.33 -6.54
CA LEU A 2 -9.21 3.66 -5.22
C LEU A 2 -10.25 4.31 -4.30
N LYS A 3 -11.12 3.47 -3.71
CA LYS A 3 -11.84 3.76 -2.48
C LYS A 3 -12.18 2.43 -1.78
N ASN A 4 -11.63 2.24 -0.59
CA ASN A 4 -12.05 1.30 0.45
C ASN A 4 -12.46 -0.12 -0.01
N GLY A 5 -11.47 -0.93 -0.39
CA GLY A 5 -11.54 -2.40 -0.36
C GLY A 5 -10.28 -2.95 0.30
N SER A 6 -10.40 -3.93 1.20
CA SER A 6 -9.24 -4.62 1.77
C SER A 6 -8.74 -5.67 0.79
N LEU A 7 -7.50 -5.51 0.30
CA LEU A 7 -6.85 -6.52 -0.53
C LEU A 7 -6.70 -7.83 0.25
N THR A 8 -6.99 -8.94 -0.43
CA THR A 8 -6.81 -10.30 0.06
C THR A 8 -5.38 -10.79 -0.20
N GLU A 9 -4.98 -11.87 0.47
CA GLU A 9 -3.68 -12.51 0.25
C GLU A 9 -3.53 -13.03 -1.20
N SER A 10 -4.63 -13.45 -1.82
CA SER A 10 -4.71 -13.80 -3.24
C SER A 10 -4.39 -12.64 -4.19
N ASP A 11 -4.80 -11.40 -3.86
CA ASP A 11 -4.55 -10.23 -4.72
C ASP A 11 -3.05 -9.87 -4.72
N TRP A 12 -2.37 -10.07 -3.59
CA TRP A 12 -0.91 -9.91 -3.48
C TRP A 12 -0.14 -10.96 -4.25
N ILE A 13 -0.59 -12.23 -4.23
CA ILE A 13 0.06 -13.32 -4.99
C ILE A 13 -0.08 -13.07 -6.51
N ALA A 14 -1.24 -12.63 -6.97
CA ALA A 14 -1.45 -12.26 -8.37
C ALA A 14 -0.49 -11.13 -8.81
N TYR A 15 -0.47 -10.02 -8.06
CA TYR A 15 0.39 -8.87 -8.36
C TYR A 15 1.89 -9.22 -8.38
N LEU A 16 2.36 -10.09 -7.48
CA LEU A 16 3.75 -10.57 -7.47
C LEU A 16 4.06 -11.52 -8.64
N SER A 17 3.08 -12.27 -9.15
CA SER A 17 3.28 -13.18 -10.27
C SER A 17 3.46 -12.48 -11.63
N GLU A 18 2.81 -11.32 -11.83
CA GLU A 18 2.93 -10.55 -13.08
C GLU A 18 4.22 -9.71 -13.16
N ASN A 19 4.83 -9.37 -12.02
CA ASN A 19 5.95 -8.42 -11.93
C ASN A 19 7.33 -9.06 -11.71
N LEU A 20 7.46 -10.38 -11.82
CA LEU A 20 8.70 -11.13 -11.55
C LEU A 20 9.28 -11.89 -12.77
N THR A 21 9.08 -11.38 -13.99
CA THR A 21 9.77 -11.89 -15.19
C THR A 21 10.32 -10.78 -16.10
N SER A 22 11.44 -10.18 -15.70
CA SER A 22 12.36 -9.55 -16.66
C SER A 22 13.83 -9.66 -16.23
N SER A 23 14.64 -10.28 -17.08
CA SER A 23 16.10 -10.28 -17.05
C SER A 23 16.60 -10.59 -18.45
N ASP A 24 17.50 -9.78 -19.00
CA ASP A 24 17.83 -9.77 -20.42
C ASP A 24 18.52 -11.04 -20.94
N THR A 25 18.32 -11.33 -22.23
CA THR A 25 19.47 -11.60 -23.12
C THR A 25 19.08 -11.43 -24.59
N VAL A 26 19.98 -10.80 -25.38
CA VAL A 26 19.85 -10.63 -26.84
C VAL A 26 20.84 -11.55 -27.55
N PRO A 27 20.42 -12.23 -28.63
CA PRO A 27 21.30 -12.40 -29.79
C PRO A 27 20.63 -11.97 -31.12
N THR A 28 21.45 -11.75 -32.14
CA THR A 28 21.08 -11.12 -33.42
C THR A 28 20.76 -12.12 -34.54
N GLU A 29 19.73 -11.76 -35.35
CA GLU A 29 19.66 -11.84 -36.82
C GLU A 29 19.82 -13.22 -37.53
N GLY A 30 18.84 -13.60 -38.38
CA GLY A 30 18.95 -14.82 -39.21
C GLY A 30 17.67 -15.37 -39.88
N ASP A 31 17.09 -14.61 -40.81
CA ASP A 31 16.17 -15.05 -41.90
C ASP A 31 14.85 -15.85 -41.64
N ARG A 32 14.02 -15.92 -42.70
CA ARG A 32 12.64 -16.48 -42.78
C ARG A 32 12.63 -17.92 -43.38
N PRO A 33 11.50 -18.69 -43.43
CA PRO A 33 10.10 -18.35 -43.15
C PRO A 33 9.27 -19.36 -42.30
N SER A 34 8.01 -18.99 -42.03
CA SER A 34 6.92 -19.82 -41.47
C SER A 34 6.21 -20.68 -42.56
N PRO A 35 5.14 -21.46 -42.26
CA PRO A 35 4.63 -21.92 -40.96
C PRO A 35 4.32 -23.45 -40.91
N MET A 36 4.06 -24.00 -39.70
CA MET A 36 3.07 -25.09 -39.57
C MET A 36 2.44 -25.11 -38.17
N LEU A 37 1.23 -25.67 -38.06
CA LEU A 37 0.54 -25.87 -36.78
C LEU A 37 1.12 -27.09 -36.06
N ASP A 38 1.00 -27.11 -34.73
CA ASP A 38 0.57 -28.35 -34.07
C ASP A 38 -0.34 -28.09 -32.86
N ARG A 39 -1.08 -29.11 -32.46
CA ARG A 39 -2.05 -29.10 -31.35
C ARG A 39 -1.43 -29.69 -30.10
N ILE A 40 -1.52 -28.96 -28.97
CA ILE A 40 -1.43 -29.59 -27.64
C ILE A 40 -2.69 -29.20 -26.86
N ALA A 41 -3.43 -30.20 -26.40
CA ALA A 41 -4.52 -30.03 -25.46
C ALA A 41 -3.97 -29.98 -24.03
N VAL A 42 -4.60 -29.17 -23.17
CA VAL A 42 -4.31 -29.13 -21.73
C VAL A 42 -5.61 -29.39 -20.97
N ASP A 43 -5.55 -30.23 -19.96
CA ASP A 43 -6.71 -30.78 -19.28
C ASP A 43 -7.51 -29.76 -18.44
N ARG A 44 -8.81 -30.04 -18.31
CA ARG A 44 -9.70 -29.31 -17.40
C ARG A 44 -9.50 -29.81 -15.96
N ILE A 45 -8.93 -28.97 -15.09
CA ILE A 45 -8.99 -29.17 -13.64
C ILE A 45 -9.95 -28.14 -13.05
N SER A 46 -11.06 -28.61 -12.48
CA SER A 46 -12.04 -27.78 -11.77
C SER A 46 -11.92 -28.00 -10.26
N PRO A 47 -11.65 -26.96 -9.44
CA PRO A 47 -11.74 -27.06 -7.99
C PRO A 47 -13.20 -27.11 -7.53
N VAL A 48 -13.48 -27.90 -6.49
CA VAL A 48 -14.83 -28.07 -5.91
C VAL A 48 -15.09 -27.01 -4.83
N LEU A 49 -16.27 -26.39 -4.85
CA LEU A 49 -16.73 -25.48 -3.80
C LEU A 49 -17.12 -26.24 -2.52
N SER A 50 -16.25 -26.22 -1.51
CA SER A 50 -16.56 -26.71 -0.16
C SER A 50 -16.91 -25.56 0.80
N LYS A 51 -18.12 -25.59 1.37
CA LYS A 51 -18.53 -24.68 2.46
C LYS A 51 -17.93 -25.13 3.80
N PRO A 52 -17.45 -24.22 4.66
CA PRO A 52 -17.46 -24.40 6.11
C PRO A 52 -18.80 -23.91 6.71
N ILE A 53 -19.10 -24.36 7.93
CA ILE A 53 -20.33 -24.05 8.69
C ILE A 53 -19.94 -23.48 10.05
N THR A 54 -20.65 -22.42 10.46
CA THR A 54 -20.88 -21.89 11.83
C THR A 54 -19.77 -22.03 12.89
N GLU A 55 -19.40 -20.90 13.50
CA GLU A 55 -19.20 -20.85 14.95
C GLU A 55 -19.90 -19.62 15.57
N VAL A 56 -20.09 -19.64 16.89
CA VAL A 56 -21.04 -18.78 17.63
C VAL A 56 -20.29 -17.84 18.58
N VAL A 57 -20.63 -16.55 18.58
CA VAL A 57 -20.23 -15.60 19.63
C VAL A 57 -21.45 -14.82 20.13
N THR A 58 -21.55 -14.67 21.46
CA THR A 58 -22.67 -14.08 22.18
C THR A 58 -22.62 -12.55 22.24
N SER A 59 -23.78 -11.90 22.13
CA SER A 59 -23.95 -10.48 22.46
C SER A 59 -23.86 -10.22 23.97
N PRO A 60 -23.40 -9.03 24.37
CA PRO A 60 -24.14 -8.28 25.38
C PRO A 60 -24.52 -6.86 24.93
N ILE A 61 -25.52 -6.30 25.61
CA ILE A 61 -26.18 -5.01 25.32
C ILE A 61 -25.55 -3.87 26.14
N SER A 62 -25.30 -2.69 25.55
CA SER A 62 -25.80 -1.37 26.07
C SER A 62 -25.04 -0.12 25.56
N SER A 63 -25.80 0.96 25.37
CA SER A 63 -25.37 2.36 25.15
C SER A 63 -24.54 2.67 23.89
N GLY A 64 -24.59 3.86 23.30
CA GLY A 64 -25.45 5.01 23.58
C GLY A 64 -25.28 6.08 22.48
N LEU A 65 -26.38 6.67 22.00
CA LEU A 65 -26.38 7.57 20.84
C LEU A 65 -26.38 9.06 21.22
N ILE A 66 -25.70 9.84 20.37
CA ILE A 66 -25.87 11.29 20.12
C ILE A 66 -25.37 12.26 21.21
N LYS A 67 -24.60 13.25 20.74
CA LYS A 67 -24.22 14.48 21.43
C LYS A 67 -24.98 15.69 20.85
N ASP A 68 -24.86 16.81 21.55
CA ASP A 68 -25.11 18.19 21.11
C ASP A 68 -26.57 18.63 20.88
N ARG A 69 -27.08 19.43 21.82
CA ARG A 69 -27.32 20.88 21.61
C ARG A 69 -27.69 21.63 22.91
N PHE A 70 -27.61 22.96 22.83
CA PHE A 70 -27.82 23.99 23.86
C PHE A 70 -26.76 24.02 24.98
N ARG A 71 -26.05 25.12 25.27
CA ARG A 71 -26.34 26.58 25.45
C ARG A 71 -26.82 26.96 26.86
N GLU A 72 -26.19 28.02 27.35
CA GLU A 72 -26.60 28.93 28.43
C GLU A 72 -26.83 28.30 29.81
N GLY A 73 -25.91 28.60 30.73
CA GLY A 73 -25.98 28.15 32.12
C GLY A 73 -26.66 29.18 33.02
N ILE A 74 -27.42 28.68 33.99
CA ILE A 74 -27.89 29.43 35.17
C ILE A 74 -27.38 28.68 36.40
N ILE A 75 -26.81 29.42 37.36
CA ILE A 75 -26.45 28.89 38.67
C ILE A 75 -27.70 28.90 39.54
N ASP A 76 -28.01 27.79 40.21
CA ASP A 76 -28.85 27.84 41.40
C ASP A 76 -28.36 26.86 42.50
N ARG A 77 -28.72 27.15 43.74
CA ARG A 77 -28.35 26.42 44.96
C ARG A 77 -29.61 26.01 45.72
N SER A 78 -29.79 24.73 46.03
CA SER A 78 -30.69 24.33 47.13
C SER A 78 -30.40 22.91 47.65
N VAL A 79 -30.87 22.62 48.88
CA VAL A 79 -31.00 21.30 49.55
C VAL A 79 -29.69 20.47 49.60
N LEU A 80 -28.83 20.48 50.63
CA LEU A 80 -29.02 20.55 52.09
C LEU A 80 -29.60 19.25 52.70
N THR A 81 -28.69 18.45 53.29
CA THR A 81 -28.86 17.40 54.32
C THR A 81 -29.94 16.31 54.17
N ASP A 82 -29.53 15.06 54.42
CA ASP A 82 -30.09 14.36 55.59
C ASP A 82 -29.07 13.43 56.26
N LEU A 83 -29.30 13.06 57.53
CA LEU A 83 -28.47 12.13 58.31
C LEU A 83 -29.29 10.89 58.72
N THR A 84 -28.65 9.72 58.86
CA THR A 84 -28.43 9.07 60.17
C THR A 84 -27.87 7.63 60.09
N THR A 85 -27.24 7.24 61.20
CA THR A 85 -26.73 5.90 61.53
C THR A 85 -27.81 4.85 61.79
N ALA A 86 -27.58 3.58 61.39
CA ALA A 86 -27.81 2.41 62.25
C ALA A 86 -27.25 1.09 61.66
N ASN A 87 -26.34 0.42 62.37
CA ASN A 87 -26.52 -0.95 62.94
C ASN A 87 -25.20 -1.52 63.51
N LEU A 88 -25.31 -2.34 64.55
CA LEU A 88 -24.15 -2.81 65.33
C LEU A 88 -24.42 -4.21 65.95
N ALA A 89 -23.43 -5.09 65.85
CA ALA A 89 -23.21 -6.33 66.62
C ALA A 89 -24.25 -7.48 66.56
N LYS A 90 -23.78 -8.70 66.26
CA LYS A 90 -23.42 -9.72 67.28
C LYS A 90 -22.94 -11.04 66.68
N SER A 91 -21.76 -11.52 67.11
CA SER A 91 -21.48 -12.93 67.41
C SER A 91 -20.09 -13.09 68.03
N ASN A 92 -19.99 -13.87 69.11
CA ASN A 92 -18.73 -14.26 69.77
C ASN A 92 -18.47 -15.76 69.52
N LEU A 93 -17.20 -16.22 69.56
CA LEU A 93 -16.72 -17.19 70.58
C LEU A 93 -15.28 -17.70 70.35
N ALA A 94 -14.75 -18.36 71.39
CA ALA A 94 -13.63 -19.29 71.41
C ALA A 94 -12.20 -18.76 71.16
N ILE A 95 -11.56 -18.30 72.25
CA ILE A 95 -10.09 -18.34 72.39
C ILE A 95 -9.69 -19.72 72.93
N GLN A 96 -8.63 -20.33 72.40
CA GLN A 96 -7.87 -21.39 73.06
C GLN A 96 -6.38 -21.02 73.10
N ALA A 97 -5.70 -21.36 74.18
CA ALA A 97 -4.29 -21.06 74.41
C ALA A 97 -3.54 -22.28 74.97
N LYS A 98 -2.34 -22.55 74.44
CA LYS A 98 -1.25 -23.43 74.95
C LYS A 98 -0.18 -23.61 73.85
N PRO A 99 1.07 -23.95 74.18
CA PRO A 99 1.88 -23.45 75.29
C PRO A 99 3.22 -22.84 74.79
N GLU A 100 3.94 -22.12 75.65
CA GLU A 100 5.27 -21.61 75.32
C GLU A 100 6.33 -22.72 75.30
N TRP A 101 7.31 -22.60 74.39
CA TRP A 101 8.55 -23.39 74.39
C TRP A 101 9.76 -22.46 74.28
N THR A 102 10.36 -22.12 75.42
CA THR A 102 11.57 -21.29 75.50
C THR A 102 12.83 -22.11 75.20
N VAL A 103 13.27 -22.09 73.95
CA VAL A 103 14.60 -22.61 73.55
C VAL A 103 15.57 -21.44 73.43
N ALA A 104 16.54 -21.36 74.34
CA ALA A 104 17.57 -20.33 74.35
C ALA A 104 18.63 -20.56 73.25
N ALA A 105 18.26 -20.34 71.99
CA ALA A 105 19.18 -20.39 70.87
C ALA A 105 20.13 -19.16 70.90
N GLN A 106 21.40 -19.38 71.24
CA GLN A 106 22.46 -18.40 70.97
C GLN A 106 22.59 -18.20 69.46
N GLN A 107 21.95 -17.15 68.94
CA GLN A 107 22.17 -16.72 67.57
C GLN A 107 23.59 -16.17 67.43
N VAL A 108 24.51 -17.05 67.01
CA VAL A 108 25.75 -16.63 66.39
C VAL A 108 25.37 -15.92 65.09
N TYR A 109 25.36 -14.58 65.14
CA TYR A 109 25.18 -13.72 63.96
C TYR A 109 26.37 -13.88 63.03
N ARG A 110 26.40 -14.99 62.29
CA ARG A 110 27.30 -15.19 61.16
C ARG A 110 26.91 -14.14 60.12
N GLN A 111 27.68 -13.06 60.04
CA GLN A 111 27.52 -12.05 58.99
C GLN A 111 27.58 -12.77 57.65
N VAL A 112 26.42 -12.89 56.99
CA VAL A 112 26.35 -13.34 55.61
C VAL A 112 27.01 -12.23 54.79
N PRO A 113 28.13 -12.50 54.08
CA PRO A 113 28.75 -11.46 53.27
C PRO A 113 27.72 -10.94 52.26
N PRO A 114 27.71 -9.62 51.97
CA PRO A 114 26.70 -9.02 51.11
C PRO A 114 26.63 -9.76 49.77
N VAL A 115 25.41 -10.11 49.37
CA VAL A 115 25.16 -10.90 48.16
C VAL A 115 25.73 -10.15 46.95
N PRO A 116 26.60 -10.75 46.11
CA PRO A 116 27.23 -10.04 45.02
C PRO A 116 26.20 -9.50 44.03
N MET A 117 26.09 -8.17 43.98
CA MET A 117 25.35 -7.48 42.94
C MET A 117 26.22 -7.31 41.69
N LEU A 118 25.63 -6.99 40.54
CA LEU A 118 26.40 -6.35 39.46
C LEU A 118 27.20 -5.17 40.03
N GLY A 119 28.41 -4.95 39.52
CA GLY A 119 29.16 -3.73 39.82
C GLY A 119 28.35 -2.48 39.48
N ASP A 120 28.65 -1.37 40.13
CA ASP A 120 28.11 -0.06 39.72
C ASP A 120 28.60 0.29 38.30
N PRO A 121 27.81 1.03 37.50
CA PRO A 121 28.18 1.35 36.12
C PRO A 121 29.49 2.15 36.05
N ILE A 122 30.49 1.59 35.36
CA ILE A 122 31.73 2.30 35.02
C ILE A 122 31.55 2.94 33.65
N GLN A 123 31.63 4.28 33.58
CA GLN A 123 31.65 4.97 32.29
C GLN A 123 33.05 4.92 31.66
N VAL A 124 33.13 4.52 30.39
CA VAL A 124 34.37 4.47 29.61
C VAL A 124 34.12 5.09 28.23
N GLY A 125 34.34 6.41 28.14
CA GLY A 125 33.96 7.20 26.97
C GLY A 125 32.45 7.19 26.77
N ASN A 126 32.00 6.73 25.61
CA ASN A 126 30.58 6.66 25.23
C ASN A 126 29.86 5.40 25.76
N PHE A 127 30.50 4.57 26.59
CA PHE A 127 29.93 3.31 27.09
C PHE A 127 29.76 3.28 28.61
N LEU A 128 28.70 2.63 29.07
CA LEU A 128 28.54 2.17 30.45
C LEU A 128 28.86 0.67 30.52
N LEU A 129 29.63 0.27 31.53
CA LEU A 129 30.04 -1.12 31.78
C LEU A 129 29.54 -1.60 33.14
N TRP A 130 28.94 -2.80 33.17
CA TRP A 130 28.58 -3.50 34.40
C TRP A 130 29.37 -4.80 34.52
N ALA A 131 30.28 -4.86 35.49
CA ALA A 131 31.03 -6.07 35.80
C ALA A 131 30.13 -7.14 36.46
N ASP A 132 30.30 -8.40 36.05
CA ASP A 132 29.81 -9.57 36.78
C ASP A 132 30.90 -10.09 37.72
N PRO A 133 30.81 -9.84 39.05
CA PRO A 133 31.84 -10.27 39.99
C PRO A 133 31.76 -11.75 40.37
N GLN A 134 30.72 -12.49 39.98
CA GLN A 134 30.52 -13.89 40.41
C GLN A 134 31.15 -14.94 39.49
N ALA A 135 31.58 -14.58 38.28
CA ALA A 135 32.11 -15.49 37.25
C ALA A 135 33.51 -16.08 37.55
N ASP A 136 33.83 -16.30 38.83
CA ASP A 136 35.04 -16.93 39.37
C ASP A 136 34.82 -18.41 39.77
N THR A 137 33.61 -18.94 39.55
CA THR A 137 33.20 -20.33 39.75
C THR A 137 33.99 -21.28 38.84
N ILE A 138 35.03 -21.94 39.39
CA ILE A 138 35.81 -22.94 38.65
C ILE A 138 35.03 -24.26 38.61
N GLU A 139 34.45 -24.58 37.44
CA GLU A 139 33.87 -25.89 37.19
C GLU A 139 34.98 -26.93 36.99
N VAL A 140 35.15 -27.82 37.97
CA VAL A 140 35.97 -29.04 37.79
C VAL A 140 35.03 -30.18 37.39
N LYS A 141 35.06 -30.55 36.11
CA LYS A 141 34.36 -31.73 35.61
C LYS A 141 35.14 -32.99 35.96
N LEU A 142 34.69 -33.70 37.00
CA LEU A 142 35.16 -35.06 37.30
C LEU A 142 34.42 -36.07 36.40
N PRO A 143 34.93 -37.31 36.23
CA PRO A 143 34.31 -38.29 35.33
C PRO A 143 32.85 -38.61 35.64
N GLU A 144 32.42 -38.54 36.91
CA GLU A 144 31.10 -38.97 37.36
C GLU A 144 30.27 -37.87 38.06
N ARG A 145 30.86 -36.72 38.41
CA ARG A 145 30.17 -35.60 39.09
C ARG A 145 30.75 -34.24 38.70
N PHE A 146 29.91 -33.22 38.74
CA PHE A 146 30.35 -31.82 38.75
C PHE A 146 30.63 -31.38 40.19
N VAL A 147 31.74 -30.66 40.41
CA VAL A 147 32.05 -30.04 41.69
C VAL A 147 32.38 -28.56 41.44
N GLN A 148 31.58 -27.67 42.02
CA GLN A 148 31.93 -26.26 42.12
C GLN A 148 32.95 -26.08 43.25
N LEU A 149 34.04 -25.37 42.98
CA LEU A 149 35.03 -24.99 43.98
C LEU A 149 35.06 -23.47 44.11
N ASP A 150 34.89 -22.97 45.34
CA ASP A 150 35.20 -21.56 45.65
C ASP A 150 36.73 -21.38 45.54
N PRO A 151 37.22 -20.50 44.65
CA PRO A 151 38.65 -20.37 44.38
C PRO A 151 39.46 -19.88 45.58
N ARG A 152 38.84 -19.34 46.64
CA ARG A 152 39.52 -18.95 47.88
C ARG A 152 40.17 -20.11 48.63
N TYR A 153 39.78 -21.35 48.33
CA TYR A 153 40.39 -22.56 48.89
C TYR A 153 41.56 -23.12 48.05
N ILE A 154 41.82 -22.56 46.86
CA ILE A 154 42.86 -23.03 45.95
C ILE A 154 44.10 -22.12 46.09
N LYS A 155 45.14 -22.60 46.79
CA LYS A 155 46.45 -21.95 46.74
C LYS A 155 47.09 -22.13 45.35
N PRO A 156 47.81 -21.12 44.83
CA PRO A 156 48.56 -21.27 43.59
C PRO A 156 49.63 -22.36 43.76
N LEU A 157 49.71 -23.25 42.77
CA LEU A 157 50.79 -24.24 42.68
C LEU A 157 52.15 -23.52 42.52
N PRO A 158 53.24 -24.06 43.08
CA PRO A 158 54.57 -23.55 42.80
C PRO A 158 54.87 -23.65 41.29
N LYS A 159 55.62 -22.69 40.75
CA LYS A 159 55.97 -22.66 39.33
C LYS A 159 56.72 -23.95 38.94
N PRO A 160 56.48 -24.54 37.75
CA PRO A 160 57.22 -25.72 37.31
C PRO A 160 58.73 -25.44 37.25
N ILE A 161 59.52 -26.36 37.81
CA ILE A 161 60.97 -26.37 37.61
C ILE A 161 61.23 -27.00 36.23
N LEU A 162 61.94 -26.29 35.37
CA LEU A 162 62.44 -26.84 34.11
C LEU A 162 63.50 -27.89 34.40
N ILE A 163 63.23 -29.14 34.03
CA ILE A 163 64.20 -30.24 34.04
C ILE A 163 64.65 -30.46 32.59
N ASP A 164 65.91 -30.17 32.29
CA ASP A 164 66.51 -30.40 30.97
C ASP A 164 66.68 -31.90 30.71
N GLN A 165 66.06 -32.41 29.64
CA GLN A 165 66.07 -33.83 29.31
C GLN A 165 67.16 -34.15 28.28
N ARG A 166 68.35 -34.50 28.77
CA ARG A 166 69.42 -35.12 27.98
C ARG A 166 70.00 -36.36 28.65
N ILE A 167 69.40 -37.52 28.40
CA ILE A 167 70.06 -38.82 28.59
C ILE A 167 69.85 -39.64 27.32
N ASN A 168 70.96 -40.10 26.74
CA ASN A 168 71.01 -41.03 25.61
C ASN A 168 71.40 -42.41 26.18
N PRO A 169 70.72 -43.52 25.83
CA PRO A 169 70.98 -44.82 26.47
C PRO A 169 72.14 -45.57 25.81
N VAL A 170 72.99 -46.24 26.63
CA VAL A 170 73.64 -47.55 26.39
C VAL A 170 74.53 -47.94 27.59
N ASP A 171 74.69 -49.25 27.80
CA ASP A 171 75.63 -49.99 28.67
C ASP A 171 75.71 -49.80 30.21
N ARG A 172 74.98 -50.70 30.88
CA ARG A 172 75.50 -51.86 31.66
C ARG A 172 76.52 -51.68 32.81
N ILE A 173 76.02 -52.05 34.00
CA ILE A 173 76.64 -52.91 35.05
C ILE A 173 77.94 -52.43 35.73
N ILE A 174 77.84 -52.09 37.03
CA ILE A 174 78.55 -52.67 38.20
C ILE A 174 78.08 -51.92 39.47
N ALA A 175 78.12 -52.56 40.64
CA ALA A 175 77.81 -51.99 41.96
C ALA A 175 78.93 -52.40 42.96
N PRO A 176 78.92 -52.06 44.27
CA PRO A 176 78.05 -51.16 45.07
C PRO A 176 78.95 -50.15 45.87
N PRO A 177 78.88 -49.93 47.22
CA PRO A 177 77.79 -49.72 48.19
C PRO A 177 77.95 -48.40 49.02
N MET A 178 77.22 -48.30 50.15
CA MET A 178 77.58 -47.66 51.45
C MET A 178 77.32 -46.16 51.75
N LEU A 179 76.88 -45.93 53.02
CA LEU A 179 77.08 -44.75 53.91
C LEU A 179 76.49 -43.38 53.50
N THR A 180 75.96 -42.51 54.39
CA THR A 180 75.26 -42.62 55.71
C THR A 180 74.70 -41.22 56.08
N ALA A 181 73.79 -41.16 57.08
CA ALA A 181 73.51 -39.96 57.91
C ALA A 181 72.81 -38.76 57.21
N ASN A 182 72.02 -37.90 57.88
CA ASN A 182 71.62 -37.88 59.30
C ASN A 182 70.18 -37.36 59.52
N LEU A 183 69.56 -37.81 60.62
CA LEU A 183 68.36 -37.26 61.29
C LEU A 183 68.78 -36.09 62.24
N PRO A 184 67.90 -35.40 63.03
CA PRO A 184 66.44 -35.53 63.27
C PRO A 184 65.70 -34.24 62.78
N THR A 185 64.66 -33.59 63.35
CA THR A 185 63.85 -33.65 64.61
C THR A 185 62.48 -32.96 64.32
N MET A 186 61.32 -33.55 64.64
CA MET A 186 60.47 -33.32 65.85
C MET A 186 59.80 -31.92 65.98
N VAL A 187 58.47 -31.75 65.85
CA VAL A 187 57.32 -32.13 66.75
C VAL A 187 56.91 -30.93 67.66
N ASP A 188 55.64 -30.60 67.94
CA ASP A 188 54.36 -31.36 67.87
C ASP A 188 53.13 -30.56 67.32
N ARG A 189 51.94 -31.19 67.43
CA ARG A 189 50.53 -30.75 67.21
C ARG A 189 50.15 -29.40 67.89
N ALA A 190 49.00 -28.77 67.60
CA ALA A 190 47.78 -29.18 66.88
C ALA A 190 47.20 -28.01 66.05
N THR A 191 46.49 -28.26 64.94
CA THR A 191 45.03 -28.50 64.98
C THR A 191 44.53 -29.15 63.68
N MET A 192 43.44 -29.92 63.76
CA MET A 192 42.81 -30.54 62.59
C MET A 192 41.98 -29.51 61.80
N ILE A 193 42.42 -29.24 60.57
CA ILE A 193 41.55 -28.95 59.44
C ILE A 193 41.79 -30.10 58.46
N ASP A 194 40.74 -30.70 57.91
CA ASP A 194 40.86 -31.87 57.03
C ASP A 194 41.69 -31.55 55.77
N ARG A 195 42.97 -31.92 55.84
CA ARG A 195 43.84 -31.94 54.66
C ARG A 195 43.47 -33.15 53.83
N VAL A 196 42.63 -32.93 52.81
CA VAL A 196 42.49 -33.85 51.68
C VAL A 196 43.81 -33.86 50.91
N VAL A 197 44.78 -34.63 51.41
CA VAL A 197 46.01 -34.96 50.70
C VAL A 197 45.63 -35.97 49.63
N LEU A 198 45.25 -35.46 48.45
CA LEU A 198 45.09 -36.28 47.26
C LEU A 198 46.42 -37.01 47.02
N ARG A 199 46.37 -38.34 47.04
CA ARG A 199 47.55 -39.16 46.77
C ARG A 199 48.00 -38.96 45.32
N PRO A 200 49.29 -39.14 44.97
CA PRO A 200 49.76 -39.06 43.59
C PRO A 200 48.99 -39.99 42.63
N ASP A 201 48.67 -41.21 43.09
CA ASP A 201 47.82 -42.20 42.40
C ASP A 201 46.40 -41.69 42.10
N ILE A 202 45.88 -40.74 42.90
CA ILE A 202 44.60 -40.07 42.62
C ILE A 202 44.78 -38.91 41.64
N ILE A 203 45.95 -38.25 41.59
CA ILE A 203 46.23 -37.18 40.63
C ILE A 203 46.33 -37.73 39.21
N ASP A 204 46.95 -38.90 39.01
CA ASP A 204 46.99 -39.56 37.69
C ASP A 204 45.64 -40.16 37.27
N ALA A 205 44.82 -40.63 38.23
CA ALA A 205 43.44 -41.04 37.98
C ALA A 205 42.54 -39.83 37.62
N LEU A 206 42.77 -38.69 38.26
CA LEU A 206 42.14 -37.41 37.95
C LEU A 206 42.76 -36.77 36.69
N LYS A 207 42.47 -37.37 35.53
CA LYS A 207 42.64 -36.71 34.23
C LYS A 207 41.72 -35.48 34.14
N VAL A 208 42.17 -34.34 34.69
CA VAL A 208 41.42 -33.08 34.71
C VAL A 208 41.23 -32.58 33.27
N GLN A 209 40.06 -32.89 32.69
CA GLN A 209 39.72 -32.56 31.31
C GLN A 209 39.45 -31.05 31.14
N LYS A 210 40.52 -30.26 31.04
CA LYS A 210 40.55 -28.79 30.93
C LYS A 210 39.80 -28.09 32.06
N VAL A 211 40.55 -27.52 33.00
CA VAL A 211 40.03 -26.45 33.89
C VAL A 211 39.62 -25.26 33.01
N ARG A 212 38.32 -25.13 32.72
CA ARG A 212 37.76 -23.90 32.17
C ARG A 212 37.56 -22.93 33.33
N VAL A 213 38.52 -22.02 33.51
CA VAL A 213 38.23 -20.76 34.19
C VAL A 213 37.20 -20.03 33.32
N PRO A 214 36.02 -19.64 33.84
CA PRO A 214 35.08 -18.83 33.07
C PRO A 214 35.74 -17.49 32.69
N ALA A 215 35.58 -17.05 31.44
CA ALA A 215 35.91 -15.67 31.10
C ALA A 215 34.87 -14.76 31.80
N ARG A 216 35.34 -13.86 32.68
CA ARG A 216 34.44 -12.99 33.45
C ARG A 216 33.58 -12.15 32.51
N ARG A 217 32.30 -12.00 32.83
CA ARG A 217 31.35 -11.23 31.99
C ARG A 217 31.40 -9.75 32.34
N ALA A 218 31.32 -8.90 31.33
CA ALA A 218 30.99 -7.49 31.50
C ALA A 218 29.90 -7.13 30.48
N PHE A 219 28.82 -6.51 30.96
CA PHE A 219 27.73 -6.07 30.11
C PHE A 219 27.95 -4.61 29.71
N PHE A 220 27.68 -4.24 28.46
CA PHE A 220 27.85 -2.87 27.95
C PHE A 220 26.62 -2.33 27.23
N THR A 221 26.50 -1.00 27.23
CA THR A 221 25.50 -0.21 26.47
C THR A 221 26.06 1.20 26.28
N THR A 222 25.48 2.02 25.39
CA THR A 222 25.92 3.41 25.20
C THR A 222 25.48 4.32 26.37
N VAL A 223 26.24 5.38 26.64
CA VAL A 223 25.91 6.38 27.68
C VAL A 223 24.72 7.25 27.27
N ALA A 224 24.62 7.55 25.98
CA ALA A 224 23.52 8.28 25.38
C ALA A 224 22.90 7.43 24.23
N PRO A 225 21.61 7.62 23.92
CA PRO A 225 21.00 6.98 22.76
C PRO A 225 21.62 7.47 21.44
N GLU A 226 21.83 6.57 20.48
CA GLU A 226 22.41 6.86 19.16
C GLU A 226 21.37 6.74 18.04
N LEU A 227 21.37 7.67 17.08
CA LEU A 227 20.48 7.61 15.92
C LEU A 227 20.89 6.46 14.99
N GLN A 228 20.01 5.49 14.81
CA GLN A 228 20.17 4.36 13.88
C GLN A 228 19.81 4.72 12.45
N SER A 229 18.61 5.25 12.22
CA SER A 229 18.17 5.72 10.90
C SER A 229 17.26 6.93 11.02
N PHE A 230 17.23 7.75 9.98
CA PHE A 230 16.35 8.91 9.87
C PHE A 230 15.87 9.08 8.43
N ARG A 231 14.64 9.56 8.27
CA ARG A 231 14.08 10.06 7.02
C ARG A 231 13.02 11.12 7.32
N LEU A 232 13.03 12.21 6.57
CA LEU A 232 11.94 13.19 6.53
C LEU A 232 11.26 13.10 5.16
N MET A 233 10.05 12.54 5.11
CA MET A 233 9.20 12.62 3.92
C MET A 233 8.46 13.96 3.94
N VAL A 234 8.47 14.71 2.84
CA VAL A 234 7.80 16.02 2.70
C VAL A 234 6.86 15.97 1.51
N GLN A 235 5.56 15.97 1.74
CA GLN A 235 4.57 16.12 0.68
C GLN A 235 4.43 17.60 0.32
N GLN A 236 4.77 17.98 -0.91
CA GLN A 236 4.45 19.33 -1.37
C GLN A 236 2.92 19.47 -1.49
N GLY A 237 2.37 20.48 -0.84
CA GLY A 237 0.99 20.91 -1.09
C GLY A 237 0.87 21.49 -2.50
N GLN A 238 -0.32 21.42 -3.08
CA GLN A 238 -0.64 22.25 -4.25
C GLN A 238 -0.51 23.75 -3.90
N PRO A 239 -0.38 24.66 -4.88
CA PRO A 239 -0.34 26.10 -4.60
C PRO A 239 -1.54 26.56 -3.75
N GLY A 240 -1.27 26.97 -2.50
CA GLY A 240 -2.29 27.33 -1.51
C GLY A 240 -2.70 26.23 -0.52
N GLN A 241 -2.10 25.04 -0.58
CA GLN A 241 -2.23 23.99 0.44
C GLN A 241 -0.98 23.91 1.32
N ALA A 242 -1.20 23.56 2.59
CA ALA A 242 -0.15 23.39 3.58
C ALA A 242 0.83 22.27 3.18
N THR A 243 2.14 22.53 3.31
CA THR A 243 3.18 21.49 3.11
C THR A 243 3.28 20.63 4.37
N VAL A 244 3.02 19.31 4.24
CA VAL A 244 2.96 18.39 5.39
C VAL A 244 4.07 17.35 5.30
N GLY A 245 4.72 17.08 6.42
CA GLY A 245 5.85 16.17 6.54
C GLY A 245 5.57 15.00 7.48
N THR A 246 6.38 13.96 7.33
CA THR A 246 6.40 12.79 8.22
C THR A 246 7.85 12.40 8.46
N ALA A 247 8.28 12.52 9.71
CA ALA A 247 9.62 12.14 10.14
C ALA A 247 9.60 10.74 10.76
N LEU A 248 10.47 9.86 10.26
CA LEU A 248 10.73 8.54 10.83
C LEU A 248 12.14 8.53 11.39
N LEU A 249 12.28 8.31 12.70
CA LEU A 249 13.58 8.25 13.37
C LEU A 249 13.69 6.99 14.25
N THR A 250 14.73 6.19 14.02
CA THR A 250 15.06 5.01 14.83
C THR A 250 16.30 5.30 15.65
N VAL A 251 16.26 4.97 16.94
CA VAL A 251 17.30 5.29 17.93
C VAL A 251 17.61 4.04 18.75
N SER A 252 18.87 3.82 19.13
CA SER A 252 19.33 2.63 19.89
C SER A 252 20.10 2.99 21.16
N LEU A 253 20.14 2.06 22.12
CA LEU A 253 21.04 2.05 23.28
C LEU A 253 22.28 1.17 23.08
N TYR A 254 22.46 0.62 21.88
CA TYR A 254 23.66 -0.07 21.42
C TYR A 254 24.35 0.76 20.33
N THR A 255 25.68 0.70 20.31
CA THR A 255 26.52 1.45 19.35
C THR A 255 26.34 0.96 17.92
N LYS A 256 26.59 1.87 16.96
CA LYS A 256 26.84 1.56 15.54
C LYS A 256 28.21 0.97 15.22
N ASP A 257 29.15 0.98 16.16
CA ASP A 257 30.56 0.64 15.92
C ASP A 257 30.73 -0.72 15.21
N SER A 258 31.65 -0.75 14.23
CA SER A 258 32.07 -2.00 13.60
C SER A 258 32.70 -2.96 14.63
N ALA A 259 32.77 -4.24 14.30
CA ALA A 259 33.44 -5.22 15.15
C ALA A 259 34.88 -4.80 15.50
N GLU A 260 35.60 -4.18 14.57
CA GLU A 260 36.98 -3.69 14.71
C GLU A 260 37.09 -2.52 15.69
N LEU A 261 36.15 -1.58 15.63
CA LEU A 261 36.03 -0.48 16.60
C LEU A 261 35.66 -1.04 17.97
N LEU A 262 34.74 -2.01 18.05
CA LEU A 262 34.39 -2.69 19.30
C LEU A 262 35.59 -3.41 19.94
N GLU A 263 36.45 -4.11 19.19
CA GLU A 263 37.70 -4.65 19.76
C GLU A 263 38.61 -3.53 20.31
N THR A 264 38.70 -2.39 19.61
CA THR A 264 39.45 -1.21 20.07
C THR A 264 38.88 -0.63 21.38
N HIS A 265 37.56 -0.69 21.58
CA HIS A 265 36.91 -0.30 22.83
C HIS A 265 37.15 -1.32 23.96
N ARG A 266 37.15 -2.63 23.68
CA ARG A 266 37.36 -3.69 24.69
C ARG A 266 38.69 -3.61 25.43
N LEU A 267 39.76 -3.11 24.80
CA LEU A 267 41.03 -2.83 25.48
C LEU A 267 40.83 -1.77 26.57
N LYS A 268 40.29 -0.60 26.21
CA LYS A 268 39.98 0.49 27.14
C LYS A 268 39.01 0.06 28.26
N TRP A 269 38.03 -0.78 27.92
CA TRP A 269 37.11 -1.37 28.90
C TRP A 269 37.81 -2.32 29.88
N THR A 270 38.78 -3.11 29.41
CA THR A 270 39.59 -4.01 30.25
C THR A 270 40.48 -3.24 31.21
N ASP A 271 41.10 -2.15 30.74
CA ASP A 271 41.89 -1.25 31.58
C ASP A 271 41.03 -0.58 32.66
N ALA A 272 39.86 -0.05 32.28
CA ALA A 272 38.92 0.57 33.22
C ALA A 272 38.39 -0.41 34.28
N LEU A 273 38.03 -1.65 33.90
CA LEU A 273 37.64 -2.69 34.84
C LEU A 273 38.80 -3.09 35.79
N THR A 274 40.04 -3.05 35.29
CA THR A 274 41.23 -3.30 36.10
C THR A 274 41.45 -2.17 37.10
N GLN A 275 41.35 -0.91 36.68
CA GLN A 275 41.47 0.29 37.53
C GLN A 275 40.36 0.37 38.58
N ALA A 276 39.13 -0.04 38.24
CA ALA A 276 38.01 -0.15 39.16
C ALA A 276 38.09 -1.36 40.14
N GLY A 277 39.25 -2.02 40.24
CA GLY A 277 39.53 -3.06 41.24
C GLY A 277 39.08 -4.48 40.88
N TYR A 278 38.42 -4.69 39.74
CA TYR A 278 38.01 -6.04 39.32
C TYR A 278 39.20 -6.89 38.81
N GLY A 279 40.31 -6.23 38.47
CA GLY A 279 41.62 -6.85 38.19
C GLY A 279 41.83 -7.31 36.75
N ALA A 280 43.11 -7.36 36.35
CA ALA A 280 43.55 -7.74 35.01
C ALA A 280 43.26 -9.23 34.75
N ARG A 281 42.24 -9.51 33.94
CA ARG A 281 41.76 -10.86 33.58
C ARG A 281 41.20 -10.85 32.15
N ILE A 282 40.95 -12.04 31.60
CA ILE A 282 40.26 -12.18 30.31
C ILE A 282 38.76 -11.92 30.52
N TRP A 283 38.27 -10.81 29.95
CA TRP A 283 36.86 -10.40 30.00
C TRP A 283 36.12 -10.78 28.72
N LYS A 284 34.89 -11.28 28.89
CA LYS A 284 33.91 -11.46 27.81
C LYS A 284 32.90 -10.32 27.87
N PHE A 285 33.05 -9.37 26.96
CA PHE A 285 32.11 -8.26 26.81
C PHE A 285 30.86 -8.72 26.03
N LEU A 286 29.69 -8.33 26.52
CA LEU A 286 28.38 -8.65 25.94
C LEU A 286 27.50 -7.40 25.92
N PRO A 287 26.66 -7.17 24.90
CA PRO A 287 25.63 -6.15 24.99
C PRO A 287 24.68 -6.50 26.15
N ILE A 288 24.17 -5.48 26.84
CA ILE A 288 23.27 -5.68 27.97
C ILE A 288 21.90 -6.17 27.48
N ASN A 289 21.36 -7.23 28.07
CA ASN A 289 20.08 -7.81 27.62
C ASN A 289 18.90 -6.99 28.18
N LEU A 290 18.39 -6.07 27.35
CA LEU A 290 17.24 -5.24 27.70
C LEU A 290 15.94 -6.07 27.59
N GLN A 291 15.07 -5.90 28.59
CA GLN A 291 13.87 -6.72 28.80
C GLN A 291 12.60 -5.87 28.69
N GLN A 292 12.68 -4.61 29.15
CA GLN A 292 11.70 -3.57 28.83
C GLN A 292 12.47 -2.34 28.33
N LEU A 293 12.01 -1.75 27.24
CA LEU A 293 12.49 -0.45 26.76
C LEU A 293 11.28 0.47 26.64
N GLN A 294 11.22 1.50 27.49
CA GLN A 294 10.18 2.52 27.48
C GLN A 294 10.76 3.83 26.95
N PRO A 295 10.65 4.10 25.64
CA PRO A 295 11.00 5.38 25.04
C PRO A 295 9.95 6.44 25.33
N PHE A 296 10.38 7.70 25.27
CA PHE A 296 9.55 8.89 25.26
C PHE A 296 10.26 9.95 24.41
N LEU A 297 9.54 10.71 23.59
CA LEU A 297 10.09 11.83 22.84
C LEU A 297 9.35 13.11 23.21
N ASP A 298 10.11 14.05 23.77
CA ASP A 298 9.69 15.39 24.13
C ASP A 298 9.95 16.33 22.95
N ILE A 299 8.94 17.04 22.47
CA ILE A 299 8.99 17.95 21.32
C ILE A 299 7.88 19.00 21.48
N ASP A 300 8.08 20.19 20.91
CA ASP A 300 7.02 21.21 20.87
C ASP A 300 5.79 20.70 20.11
N ALA A 301 4.63 20.71 20.78
CA ALA A 301 3.36 20.31 20.19
C ALA A 301 2.97 21.14 18.95
N GLN A 302 3.49 22.37 18.79
CA GLN A 302 3.29 23.18 17.58
C GLN A 302 3.96 22.56 16.33
N GLN A 303 4.98 21.72 16.50
CA GLN A 303 5.65 21.02 15.40
C GLN A 303 4.93 19.73 14.99
N LEU A 304 4.00 19.22 15.81
CA LEU A 304 3.27 17.98 15.56
C LEU A 304 1.88 18.24 14.97
N ARG A 305 1.44 17.34 14.10
CA ARG A 305 0.05 17.26 13.60
C ARG A 305 -0.79 16.28 14.42
N SER A 306 -0.17 15.22 14.95
CA SER A 306 -0.82 14.18 15.74
C SER A 306 0.15 13.61 16.80
N PRO A 307 -0.33 12.81 17.77
CA PRO A 307 0.55 12.20 18.78
C PRO A 307 1.61 11.29 18.16
N ILE A 308 2.84 11.36 18.68
CA ILE A 308 3.97 10.56 18.21
C ILE A 308 3.65 9.07 18.37
N GLN A 309 3.71 8.32 17.28
CA GLN A 309 3.57 6.87 17.31
C GLN A 309 4.96 6.26 17.59
N VAL A 310 5.04 5.29 18.50
CA VAL A 310 6.33 4.70 18.92
C VAL A 310 6.25 3.18 18.93
N SER A 311 7.23 2.55 18.27
CA SER A 311 7.44 1.10 18.25
C SER A 311 8.78 0.76 18.91
N THR A 312 8.87 -0.39 19.58
CA THR A 312 10.07 -0.81 20.32
C THR A 312 10.48 -2.23 20.02
N ASN A 313 11.78 -2.47 20.02
CA ASN A 313 12.36 -3.80 20.07
C ASN A 313 13.45 -3.80 21.17
N ALA A 314 13.06 -4.25 22.37
CA ALA A 314 13.98 -4.30 23.50
C ALA A 314 15.18 -5.21 23.23
N GLY A 315 15.00 -6.35 22.55
CA GLY A 315 16.09 -7.28 22.20
C GLY A 315 17.12 -6.69 21.23
N ALA A 316 16.71 -5.76 20.36
CA ALA A 316 17.60 -4.97 19.50
C ALA A 316 18.03 -3.63 20.14
N GLY A 317 17.55 -3.31 21.34
CA GLY A 317 17.81 -2.06 22.04
C GLY A 317 17.30 -0.81 21.34
N THR A 318 16.35 -0.93 20.40
CA THR A 318 15.87 0.15 19.53
C THR A 318 14.45 0.62 19.85
N ALA A 319 14.20 1.91 19.65
CA ALA A 319 12.85 2.44 19.43
C ALA A 319 12.79 3.20 18.10
N THR A 320 11.66 3.07 17.41
CA THR A 320 11.33 3.83 16.20
C THR A 320 10.16 4.75 16.51
N PHE A 321 10.34 6.04 16.25
CA PHE A 321 9.33 7.07 16.42
C PHE A 321 8.88 7.55 15.03
N LEU A 322 7.57 7.64 14.85
CA LEU A 322 6.92 8.23 13.67
C LEU A 322 6.22 9.51 14.10
N LEU A 323 6.64 10.63 13.53
CA LEU A 323 6.13 11.97 13.80
C LEU A 323 5.41 12.48 12.55
N GLU A 324 4.09 12.62 12.61
CA GLU A 324 3.36 13.44 11.64
C GLU A 324 3.57 14.91 12.02
N LEU A 325 4.24 15.67 11.15
CA LEU A 325 4.60 17.06 11.43
C LEU A 325 3.46 18.01 11.03
N SER A 326 3.29 19.10 11.78
CA SER A 326 2.49 20.24 11.33
C SER A 326 3.17 20.94 10.14
N GLU A 327 2.50 21.88 9.49
CA GLU A 327 3.16 22.69 8.45
C GLU A 327 4.39 23.43 9.00
N ILE A 328 4.26 24.05 10.18
CA ILE A 328 5.34 24.77 10.85
C ILE A 328 6.48 23.80 11.21
N GLY A 329 6.17 22.64 11.77
CA GLY A 329 7.16 21.60 12.07
C GLY A 329 7.88 21.10 10.81
N THR A 330 7.13 20.88 9.72
CA THR A 330 7.67 20.45 8.42
C THR A 330 8.65 21.48 7.86
N GLN A 331 8.29 22.77 7.90
CA GLN A 331 9.15 23.85 7.44
C GLN A 331 10.41 23.99 8.32
N ILE A 332 10.28 23.93 9.65
CA ILE A 332 11.42 23.97 10.59
C ILE A 332 12.38 22.80 10.35
N TRP A 333 11.87 21.57 10.34
CA TRP A 333 12.71 20.37 10.17
C TRP A 333 13.39 20.35 8.81
N ARG A 334 12.65 20.67 7.75
CA ARG A 334 13.21 20.77 6.39
C ARG A 334 14.31 21.83 6.32
N GLN A 335 14.05 23.05 6.81
CA GLN A 335 15.02 24.15 6.78
C GLN A 335 16.28 23.85 7.62
N ALA A 336 16.11 23.24 8.79
CA ALA A 336 17.21 22.81 9.65
C ALA A 336 18.12 21.79 8.94
N LEU A 337 17.54 20.78 8.30
CA LEU A 337 18.28 19.74 7.57
C LEU A 337 18.92 20.28 6.28
N GLU A 338 18.21 21.10 5.50
CA GLU A 338 18.74 21.76 4.29
C GLU A 338 19.94 22.68 4.62
N ARG A 339 19.96 23.30 5.81
CA ARG A 339 21.07 24.15 6.29
C ARG A 339 22.12 23.42 7.11
N ARG A 340 21.91 22.14 7.47
CA ARG A 340 22.70 21.38 8.45
C ARG A 340 22.83 22.11 9.80
N GLN A 341 21.68 22.59 10.29
CA GLN A 341 21.48 23.29 11.57
C GLN A 341 20.49 22.51 12.47
N PRO A 342 20.78 21.25 12.85
CA PRO A 342 19.88 20.40 13.62
C PRO A 342 19.59 20.94 15.04
N GLU A 343 20.35 21.91 15.54
CA GLU A 343 20.06 22.68 16.75
C GLU A 343 18.72 23.46 16.69
N GLN A 344 18.17 23.68 15.49
CA GLN A 344 16.84 24.28 15.30
C GLN A 344 15.71 23.26 15.57
N ILE A 345 16.01 21.96 15.58
CA ILE A 345 15.03 20.90 15.88
C ILE A 345 15.02 20.67 17.40
N THR A 346 14.11 21.37 18.07
CA THR A 346 13.97 21.32 19.53
C THR A 346 13.28 20.04 20.00
N GLY A 347 13.95 19.27 20.87
CA GLY A 347 13.35 18.10 21.51
C GLY A 347 14.35 17.21 22.24
N VAL A 348 13.83 16.29 23.06
CA VAL A 348 14.64 15.34 23.88
C VAL A 348 14.02 13.95 23.83
N ALA A 349 14.77 13.00 23.27
CA ALA A 349 14.46 11.58 23.41
C ALA A 349 14.94 11.09 24.79
N ARG A 350 14.09 10.37 25.52
CA ARG A 350 14.35 9.76 26.82
C ARG A 350 14.02 8.27 26.75
N PHE A 351 14.79 7.44 27.43
CA PHE A 351 14.60 5.99 27.45
C PHE A 351 14.76 5.47 28.87
N THR A 352 13.74 4.83 29.39
CA THR A 352 13.82 4.03 30.61
C THR A 352 13.97 2.57 30.20
N ALA A 353 15.16 1.99 30.37
CA ALA A 353 15.44 0.61 30.02
C ALA A 353 15.59 -0.25 31.28
N LYS A 354 14.86 -1.35 31.35
CA LYS A 354 15.04 -2.39 32.38
C LYS A 354 15.73 -3.59 31.78
N PHE A 355 16.71 -4.11 32.50
CA PHE A 355 17.50 -5.27 32.10
C PHE A 355 17.64 -6.26 33.24
N TYR A 356 17.87 -7.52 32.87
CA TYR A 356 18.19 -8.58 33.82
C TYR A 356 19.63 -9.03 33.63
N ALA A 357 20.40 -8.99 34.70
CA ALA A 357 21.64 -9.75 34.78
C ALA A 357 21.40 -11.01 35.59
N ARG A 358 21.61 -12.17 34.96
CA ARG A 358 21.65 -13.45 35.66
C ARG A 358 23.10 -13.73 36.07
N THR A 359 23.43 -13.49 37.33
CA THR A 359 24.55 -14.19 37.96
C THR A 359 24.11 -15.63 38.23
N ASP A 360 25.05 -16.54 38.46
CA ASP A 360 24.79 -17.99 38.31
C ASP A 360 23.60 -18.48 39.18
N ASP A 361 23.47 -17.94 40.40
CA ASP A 361 22.38 -18.25 41.35
C ASP A 361 21.18 -17.27 41.32
N ARG A 362 21.28 -16.07 40.73
CA ARG A 362 20.28 -15.00 40.91
C ARG A 362 20.03 -14.12 39.68
N LEU A 363 18.76 -13.77 39.49
CA LEU A 363 18.32 -12.74 38.55
C LEU A 363 18.30 -11.37 39.25
N GLN A 364 19.02 -10.39 38.70
CA GLN A 364 19.04 -9.01 39.21
C GLN A 364 18.37 -8.08 38.22
N ILE A 365 17.32 -7.40 38.67
CA ILE A 365 16.61 -6.38 37.91
C ILE A 365 17.28 -5.03 38.16
N ARG A 366 17.63 -4.32 37.10
CA ARG A 366 18.03 -2.91 37.16
C ARG A 366 17.27 -2.10 36.13
N GLU A 367 17.11 -0.82 36.43
CA GLU A 367 16.54 0.20 35.55
C GLU A 367 17.61 1.28 35.34
N GLN A 368 17.77 1.72 34.10
CA GLN A 368 18.67 2.81 33.73
C GLN A 368 17.92 3.78 32.82
N ASN A 369 18.09 5.08 33.09
CA ASN A 369 17.57 6.15 32.27
C ASN A 369 18.68 6.70 31.35
N PHE A 370 18.32 6.97 30.10
CA PHE A 370 19.18 7.53 29.05
C PHE A 370 18.46 8.70 28.38
N SER A 371 19.19 9.67 27.85
CA SER A 371 18.61 10.76 27.07
C SER A 371 19.59 11.34 26.03
N ALA A 372 19.02 11.88 24.95
CA ALA A 372 19.72 12.69 23.96
C ALA A 372 18.78 13.77 23.43
N THR A 373 19.31 14.92 23.02
CA THR A 373 18.53 15.93 22.30
C THR A 373 18.34 15.50 20.84
N LEU A 374 17.27 15.98 20.20
CA LEU A 374 17.10 15.77 18.74
C LEU A 374 18.27 16.40 17.96
N ALA A 375 18.77 17.56 18.40
CA ALA A 375 19.97 18.19 17.84
C ALA A 375 21.21 17.28 17.86
N THR A 376 21.47 16.56 18.96
CA THR A 376 22.59 15.60 19.05
C THR A 376 22.33 14.37 18.17
N LEU A 377 21.11 13.82 18.19
CA LEU A 377 20.75 12.65 17.37
C LEU A 377 20.86 12.94 15.86
N LEU A 378 20.37 14.10 15.42
CA LEU A 378 20.34 14.54 14.02
C LEU A 378 21.62 15.27 13.58
N SER A 379 22.66 15.32 14.42
CA SER A 379 23.92 16.05 14.17
C SER A 379 24.66 15.66 12.89
N GLY A 380 24.44 14.45 12.37
CA GLY A 380 24.97 13.96 11.09
C GLY A 380 24.00 14.02 9.90
N CYS A 381 22.80 14.59 10.05
CA CYS A 381 21.76 14.59 9.02
C CYS A 381 21.69 15.93 8.27
N GLY A 382 21.67 15.88 6.94
CA GLY A 382 21.41 17.00 6.03
C GLY A 382 20.27 16.73 5.05
N SER A 383 20.26 17.48 3.95
CA SER A 383 19.22 17.40 2.90
C SER A 383 19.10 16.03 2.23
N GLU A 384 20.16 15.22 2.24
CA GLU A 384 20.14 13.86 1.70
C GLU A 384 19.23 12.87 2.49
N HIS A 385 18.72 13.29 3.65
CA HIS A 385 17.70 12.54 4.41
C HIS A 385 16.25 13.02 4.14
N ILE A 386 16.04 13.97 3.21
CA ILE A 386 14.74 14.54 2.87
C ILE A 386 14.21 13.94 1.56
N GLU A 387 13.06 13.26 1.63
CA GLU A 387 12.37 12.68 0.48
C GLU A 387 11.15 13.55 0.12
N VAL A 388 11.21 14.23 -1.02
CA VAL A 388 10.14 15.14 -1.46
C VAL A 388 9.12 14.36 -2.30
N LEU A 389 7.94 14.13 -1.73
CA LEU A 389 6.83 13.45 -2.39
C LEU A 389 6.02 14.46 -3.20
N ASN A 390 6.19 14.43 -4.52
CA ASN A 390 5.34 15.12 -5.47
C ASN A 390 4.17 14.18 -5.84
N PRO A 391 2.93 14.43 -5.35
CA PRO A 391 1.82 13.51 -5.59
C PRO A 391 1.40 13.55 -7.06
N THR A 392 1.78 12.52 -7.83
CA THR A 392 1.37 12.41 -9.24
C THR A 392 -0.11 12.06 -9.34
N LEU A 393 -0.91 13.01 -9.83
CA LEU A 393 -2.35 12.88 -10.00
C LEU A 393 -2.66 12.23 -11.34
N ALA A 394 -3.57 11.26 -11.36
CA ALA A 394 -3.97 10.53 -12.55
C ALA A 394 -5.38 10.93 -13.02
N LEU A 395 -5.49 11.54 -14.20
CA LEU A 395 -6.76 11.76 -14.90
C LEU A 395 -7.02 10.59 -15.85
N THR A 396 -8.03 9.77 -15.57
CA THR A 396 -8.58 8.85 -16.57
C THR A 396 -9.55 9.60 -17.48
N THR A 397 -9.32 9.56 -18.78
CA THR A 397 -10.24 10.06 -19.81
C THR A 397 -10.68 8.92 -20.73
N SER A 398 -11.78 9.11 -21.46
CA SER A 398 -12.25 8.13 -22.44
C SER A 398 -13.01 8.77 -23.60
N ILE A 399 -13.08 8.06 -24.72
CA ILE A 399 -13.91 8.41 -25.88
C ILE A 399 -14.77 7.19 -26.22
N LEU A 400 -16.09 7.38 -26.21
CA LEU A 400 -17.08 6.38 -26.60
C LEU A 400 -17.52 6.65 -28.05
N ALA A 401 -17.26 5.71 -28.96
CA ALA A 401 -17.80 5.70 -30.31
C ALA A 401 -19.00 4.76 -30.37
N GLN A 402 -20.21 5.32 -30.51
CA GLN A 402 -21.42 4.48 -30.61
C GLN A 402 -21.50 3.79 -31.98
N ARG A 403 -21.86 2.50 -31.98
CA ARG A 403 -22.11 1.72 -33.21
C ARG A 403 -23.27 2.30 -34.02
N HIS A 404 -23.24 2.14 -35.33
CA HIS A 404 -24.38 2.52 -36.19
C HIS A 404 -24.43 1.73 -37.50
N ALA A 405 -25.65 1.41 -37.96
CA ALA A 405 -25.88 0.54 -39.12
C ALA A 405 -25.29 1.07 -40.44
N PHE A 406 -25.11 2.39 -40.56
CA PHE A 406 -24.52 3.04 -41.74
C PHE A 406 -23.03 3.38 -41.60
N VAL A 407 -22.41 3.09 -40.45
CA VAL A 407 -20.96 3.31 -40.23
C VAL A 407 -20.17 2.05 -40.59
N ASP A 408 -19.03 2.28 -41.24
CA ASP A 408 -18.03 1.27 -41.57
C ASP A 408 -16.95 1.24 -40.47
N SER A 409 -16.36 2.41 -40.17
CA SER A 409 -15.40 2.57 -39.09
C SER A 409 -15.39 3.97 -38.47
N THR A 410 -15.02 4.08 -37.20
CA THR A 410 -14.71 5.35 -36.52
C THR A 410 -13.26 5.34 -36.09
N THR A 411 -12.43 6.22 -36.66
CA THR A 411 -11.02 6.38 -36.28
C THR A 411 -10.85 7.60 -35.40
N VAL A 412 -10.19 7.45 -34.25
CA VAL A 412 -9.97 8.48 -33.23
C VAL A 412 -8.48 8.74 -33.06
N ILE A 413 -8.10 10.01 -33.09
CA ILE A 413 -6.76 10.52 -32.77
C ILE A 413 -6.88 11.41 -31.53
N TRP A 414 -6.00 11.24 -30.55
CA TRP A 414 -5.97 12.11 -29.36
C TRP A 414 -4.57 12.36 -28.82
N ASP A 415 -4.41 13.46 -28.07
CA ASP A 415 -3.10 13.97 -27.65
C ASP A 415 -2.33 13.08 -26.66
N ILE A 416 -2.96 12.06 -26.06
CA ILE A 416 -2.36 11.23 -25.00
C ILE A 416 -1.20 10.39 -25.55
N ASP A 417 -1.46 9.68 -26.65
CA ASP A 417 -0.52 8.79 -27.32
C ASP A 417 -0.23 9.22 -28.77
N ARG A 418 -1.03 10.14 -29.32
CA ARG A 418 -1.00 10.61 -30.73
C ARG A 418 -1.16 9.50 -31.78
N SER A 419 -1.69 8.35 -31.38
CA SER A 419 -1.93 7.20 -32.25
C SER A 419 -3.36 7.18 -32.80
N GLU A 420 -3.56 6.42 -33.88
CA GLU A 420 -4.86 6.22 -34.54
C GLU A 420 -5.54 4.96 -34.02
N HIS A 421 -6.62 5.14 -33.25
CA HIS A 421 -7.44 4.06 -32.72
C HIS A 421 -8.70 3.90 -33.58
N SER A 422 -8.87 2.75 -34.24
CA SER A 422 -10.00 2.51 -35.17
C SER A 422 -10.98 1.47 -34.64
N PHE A 423 -12.26 1.83 -34.60
CA PHE A 423 -13.38 1.01 -34.16
C PHE A 423 -14.26 0.60 -35.34
N SER A 424 -14.78 -0.63 -35.33
CA SER A 424 -15.77 -1.08 -36.33
C SER A 424 -17.12 -0.38 -36.09
N GLY A 425 -17.82 0.02 -37.15
CA GLY A 425 -19.16 0.59 -37.05
C GLY A 425 -20.23 -0.38 -36.51
N THR A 426 -19.93 -1.68 -36.41
CA THR A 426 -20.82 -2.72 -35.86
C THR A 426 -20.84 -2.79 -34.32
N GLU A 427 -19.84 -2.24 -33.65
CA GLU A 427 -19.59 -2.44 -32.21
C GLU A 427 -19.30 -1.11 -31.51
N ASP A 428 -19.65 -1.01 -30.23
CA ASP A 428 -19.43 0.21 -29.46
C ASP A 428 -17.95 0.30 -29.07
N GLY A 429 -17.24 1.27 -29.64
CA GLY A 429 -15.82 1.49 -29.41
C GLY A 429 -15.57 2.28 -28.13
N VAL A 430 -14.69 1.78 -27.26
CA VAL A 430 -14.23 2.50 -26.06
C VAL A 430 -12.73 2.70 -26.15
N LEU A 431 -12.31 3.95 -26.23
CA LEU A 431 -10.92 4.37 -26.03
C LEU A 431 -10.76 4.89 -24.60
N THR A 432 -9.77 4.41 -23.85
CA THR A 432 -9.48 4.87 -22.48
C THR A 432 -7.99 5.15 -22.33
N GLY A 433 -7.66 6.24 -21.64
CA GLY A 433 -6.29 6.72 -21.46
C GLY A 433 -6.13 7.37 -20.10
N VAL A 434 -4.90 7.39 -19.60
CA VAL A 434 -4.56 7.92 -18.26
C VAL A 434 -3.43 8.93 -18.40
N ILE A 435 -3.64 10.13 -17.88
CA ILE A 435 -2.64 11.20 -17.86
C ILE A 435 -2.18 11.42 -16.43
N THR A 436 -0.88 11.26 -16.22
CA THR A 436 -0.18 11.58 -14.97
C THR A 436 0.31 13.03 -14.99
N THR A 437 -0.06 13.83 -13.99
CA THR A 437 0.25 15.27 -13.90
C THR A 437 0.42 15.71 -12.45
N ASP A 438 1.06 16.85 -12.21
CA ASP A 438 1.02 17.59 -10.94
C ASP A 438 -0.21 18.53 -10.84
N ASN A 439 -0.76 18.96 -11.98
CA ASN A 439 -1.87 19.90 -12.08
C ASN A 439 -3.01 19.37 -12.97
N LEU A 440 -4.05 18.81 -12.35
CA LEU A 440 -5.25 18.32 -13.05
C LEU A 440 -6.08 19.41 -13.73
N GLU A 441 -6.06 20.66 -13.24
CA GLU A 441 -6.88 21.74 -13.81
C GLU A 441 -6.31 22.28 -15.13
N GLY A 442 -4.99 22.16 -15.31
CA GLY A 442 -4.30 22.51 -16.56
C GLY A 442 -4.44 21.48 -17.68
N VAL A 443 -4.84 20.24 -17.39
CA VAL A 443 -4.91 19.16 -18.40
C VAL A 443 -6.08 19.36 -19.36
N GLN A 444 -5.75 19.52 -20.64
CA GLN A 444 -6.68 19.39 -21.76
C GLN A 444 -6.16 18.31 -22.73
N VAL A 445 -7.04 17.39 -23.12
CA VAL A 445 -6.78 16.40 -24.18
C VAL A 445 -7.59 16.82 -25.40
N ASN A 446 -6.94 17.30 -26.46
CA ASN A 446 -7.65 17.49 -27.72
C ASN A 446 -7.80 16.12 -28.39
N TRP A 447 -8.93 15.91 -29.07
CA TRP A 447 -9.19 14.71 -29.86
C TRP A 447 -9.94 15.05 -31.14
N LYS A 448 -9.77 14.19 -32.14
CA LYS A 448 -10.41 14.27 -33.45
C LYS A 448 -10.86 12.88 -33.88
N ALA A 449 -12.14 12.75 -34.22
CA ALA A 449 -12.73 11.55 -34.79
C ALA A 449 -13.00 11.73 -36.28
N GLN A 450 -12.81 10.66 -37.03
CA GLN A 450 -13.18 10.51 -38.44
C GLN A 450 -14.14 9.32 -38.55
N VAL A 451 -15.38 9.59 -38.95
CA VAL A 451 -16.42 8.56 -39.14
C VAL A 451 -16.52 8.27 -40.64
N LYS A 452 -16.16 7.04 -41.01
CA LYS A 452 -16.29 6.51 -42.36
C LYS A 452 -17.60 5.75 -42.46
N TYR A 453 -18.44 6.12 -43.42
CA TYR A 453 -19.71 5.46 -43.69
C TYR A 453 -19.56 4.28 -44.66
N ARG A 454 -20.51 3.34 -44.63
CA ARG A 454 -20.54 2.17 -45.54
C ARG A 454 -20.80 2.55 -46.99
N PHE A 455 -21.57 3.62 -47.20
CA PHE A 455 -21.81 4.18 -48.52
C PHE A 455 -20.60 5.02 -48.95
N SER A 456 -19.81 4.53 -49.90
CA SER A 456 -18.58 5.19 -50.36
C SER A 456 -18.79 6.54 -51.06
N SER A 457 -20.04 6.93 -51.32
CA SER A 457 -20.43 8.26 -51.81
C SER A 457 -20.56 9.29 -50.69
N TRP A 458 -20.75 8.87 -49.44
CA TRP A 458 -20.89 9.77 -48.29
C TRP A 458 -19.51 10.26 -47.85
N SER A 459 -19.34 11.57 -47.66
CA SER A 459 -18.04 12.10 -47.20
C SER A 459 -17.77 11.74 -45.74
N ILE A 460 -16.49 11.62 -45.38
CA ILE A 460 -16.06 11.29 -44.02
C ILE A 460 -16.55 12.38 -43.06
N GLY A 461 -17.35 11.99 -42.08
CA GLY A 461 -17.80 12.90 -41.02
C GLY A 461 -16.65 13.17 -40.04
N VAL A 462 -16.50 14.41 -39.59
CA VAL A 462 -15.41 14.80 -38.69
C VAL A 462 -15.97 15.50 -37.47
N GLN A 463 -15.57 15.05 -36.28
CA GLN A 463 -15.82 15.72 -35.00
C GLN A 463 -14.50 15.91 -34.27
N GLN A 464 -14.41 16.95 -33.46
CA GLN A 464 -13.27 17.21 -32.59
C GLN A 464 -13.76 17.78 -31.27
N GLY A 465 -13.01 17.56 -30.20
CA GLY A 465 -13.39 18.01 -28.87
C GLY A 465 -12.20 18.12 -27.92
N LYS A 466 -12.51 18.48 -26.68
CA LYS A 466 -11.54 18.56 -25.59
C LYS A 466 -12.04 17.80 -24.37
N LEU A 467 -11.18 16.96 -23.81
CA LEU A 467 -11.40 16.33 -22.50
C LEU A 467 -10.61 17.07 -21.43
N SER A 468 -11.15 17.12 -20.22
CA SER A 468 -10.55 17.78 -19.05
C SER A 468 -11.11 17.16 -17.76
N LEU A 469 -10.65 17.60 -16.60
CA LEU A 469 -11.18 17.16 -15.30
C LEU A 469 -12.71 17.30 -15.17
N ARG A 470 -13.33 18.28 -15.85
CA ARG A 470 -14.79 18.51 -15.82
C ARG A 470 -15.56 17.79 -16.93
N ASN A 471 -14.86 17.29 -17.95
CA ASN A 471 -15.43 16.58 -19.08
C ASN A 471 -14.46 15.49 -19.52
N SER A 472 -14.35 14.42 -18.74
CA SER A 472 -13.37 13.35 -19.00
C SER A 472 -13.82 12.35 -20.06
N ILE A 473 -15.07 12.42 -20.53
CA ILE A 473 -15.67 11.50 -21.50
C ILE A 473 -16.08 12.27 -22.76
N GLY A 474 -15.52 11.90 -23.91
CA GLY A 474 -16.03 12.28 -25.23
C GLY A 474 -17.02 11.24 -25.72
N ILE A 475 -18.07 11.66 -26.44
CA ILE A 475 -19.00 10.73 -27.09
C ILE A 475 -19.18 11.13 -28.55
N ILE A 476 -18.90 10.17 -29.43
CA ILE A 476 -19.14 10.24 -30.87
C ILE A 476 -20.43 9.46 -31.12
N LYS A 477 -21.45 10.12 -31.70
CA LYS A 477 -22.79 9.56 -31.92
C LYS A 477 -23.20 9.58 -33.39
N PRO A 478 -22.68 8.69 -34.25
CA PRO A 478 -22.97 8.72 -35.69
C PRO A 478 -24.44 8.52 -36.06
N GLY A 479 -25.26 7.97 -35.14
CA GLY A 479 -26.71 7.85 -35.30
C GLY A 479 -27.52 9.03 -34.74
N SER A 480 -26.90 10.12 -34.29
CA SER A 480 -27.67 11.34 -33.95
C SER A 480 -28.06 12.11 -35.21
N THR A 481 -29.12 12.91 -35.11
CA THR A 481 -29.60 13.81 -36.17
C THR A 481 -28.59 14.90 -36.59
N GLU A 482 -27.47 15.02 -35.88
CA GLU A 482 -26.33 15.89 -36.21
C GLU A 482 -25.38 15.25 -37.23
N TRP A 483 -25.42 13.92 -37.37
CA TRP A 483 -24.52 13.10 -38.20
C TRP A 483 -25.23 12.38 -39.33
N ILE A 484 -26.47 11.92 -39.10
CA ILE A 484 -27.30 11.28 -40.11
C ILE A 484 -28.69 11.88 -40.01
N ARG A 485 -29.20 12.38 -41.11
CA ARG A 485 -30.56 12.92 -41.22
C ARG A 485 -31.42 11.96 -42.03
N GLU A 486 -32.45 11.45 -41.39
CA GLU A 486 -33.45 10.61 -42.01
C GLU A 486 -34.62 11.44 -42.53
N PHE A 487 -35.08 11.10 -43.72
CA PHE A 487 -36.30 11.61 -44.31
C PHE A 487 -37.30 10.45 -44.39
N THR A 488 -38.39 10.58 -43.65
CA THR A 488 -39.46 9.57 -43.63
C THR A 488 -40.45 9.91 -44.75
N VAL A 489 -40.46 9.08 -45.78
CA VAL A 489 -41.33 9.22 -46.95
C VAL A 489 -42.49 8.25 -46.84
N TYR A 490 -43.68 8.79 -46.68
CA TYR A 490 -44.95 8.06 -46.71
C TYR A 490 -45.58 8.18 -48.09
N THR A 491 -46.38 7.19 -48.51
CA THR A 491 -47.03 7.22 -49.83
C THR A 491 -48.45 6.69 -49.76
N VAL A 492 -49.39 7.45 -50.32
CA VAL A 492 -50.82 7.23 -50.19
C VAL A 492 -51.48 7.28 -51.56
N MET A 493 -52.05 6.17 -51.98
CA MET A 493 -52.96 6.10 -53.12
C MET A 493 -54.27 6.79 -52.74
N MET A 494 -54.70 7.76 -53.54
CA MET A 494 -55.84 8.63 -53.26
C MET A 494 -56.95 8.39 -54.29
N ALA A 495 -58.11 7.93 -53.83
CA ALA A 495 -59.29 7.72 -54.66
C ALA A 495 -59.95 9.06 -55.07
N SER A 496 -59.81 10.10 -54.23
CA SER A 496 -60.16 11.49 -54.54
C SER A 496 -59.30 12.45 -53.70
N PRO A 497 -59.31 13.78 -53.94
CA PRO A 497 -58.53 14.75 -53.17
C PRO A 497 -58.70 14.70 -51.65
N THR A 498 -59.82 14.15 -51.17
CA THR A 498 -60.15 14.02 -49.73
C THR A 498 -60.44 12.58 -49.32
N GLN A 499 -59.98 11.57 -50.07
CA GLN A 499 -60.24 10.17 -49.76
C GLN A 499 -59.07 9.26 -50.14
N VAL A 500 -58.52 8.58 -49.13
CA VAL A 500 -57.55 7.49 -49.29
C VAL A 500 -58.20 6.29 -50.00
N ALA A 501 -57.49 5.65 -50.91
CA ALA A 501 -57.94 4.43 -51.56
C ALA A 501 -57.91 3.24 -50.58
N THR A 502 -59.08 2.63 -50.33
CA THR A 502 -59.23 1.42 -49.50
C THR A 502 -59.10 0.13 -50.30
N ASP A 503 -59.13 0.22 -51.63
CA ASP A 503 -58.88 -0.86 -52.58
C ASP A 503 -57.81 -0.39 -53.57
N LEU A 504 -56.93 -1.30 -53.99
CA LEU A 504 -55.79 -1.04 -54.86
C LEU A 504 -55.97 -1.55 -56.29
N ILE A 505 -57.08 -2.22 -56.63
CA ILE A 505 -57.36 -2.70 -58.01
C ILE A 505 -57.17 -1.57 -59.04
N ASP A 506 -57.69 -0.37 -58.74
CA ASP A 506 -57.58 0.81 -59.61
C ASP A 506 -56.16 1.42 -59.70
N PHE A 507 -55.23 0.91 -58.90
CA PHE A 507 -53.83 1.34 -58.79
C PHE A 507 -52.83 0.21 -59.12
N GLU A 508 -53.30 -1.01 -59.42
CA GLU A 508 -52.43 -2.17 -59.72
C GLU A 508 -51.51 -1.92 -60.93
N ASP A 509 -51.97 -1.15 -61.93
CA ASP A 509 -51.15 -0.76 -63.07
C ASP A 509 -50.10 0.31 -62.75
N LEU A 510 -50.18 1.00 -61.61
CA LEU A 510 -49.29 2.11 -61.28
C LEU A 510 -48.01 1.65 -60.58
N GLU A 511 -46.87 2.10 -61.09
CA GLU A 511 -45.58 2.04 -60.42
C GLU A 511 -45.14 3.46 -60.04
N VAL A 512 -44.80 3.66 -58.76
CA VAL A 512 -44.27 4.92 -58.22
C VAL A 512 -42.78 4.76 -58.00
N GLU A 513 -41.99 5.68 -58.55
CA GLU A 513 -40.55 5.76 -58.35
C GLU A 513 -40.19 7.16 -57.85
N ALA A 514 -39.49 7.22 -56.73
CA ALA A 514 -39.11 8.47 -56.08
C ALA A 514 -37.58 8.54 -55.96
N VAL A 515 -37.05 9.73 -56.23
CA VAL A 515 -35.63 10.06 -56.08
C VAL A 515 -35.53 11.22 -55.10
N LEU A 516 -35.00 10.94 -53.91
CA LEU A 516 -34.65 11.98 -52.95
C LEU A 516 -33.18 12.37 -53.19
N THR A 517 -32.95 13.66 -53.36
CA THR A 517 -31.64 14.26 -53.66
C THR A 517 -31.19 15.17 -52.53
N PHE A 518 -29.91 15.14 -52.21
CA PHE A 518 -29.33 15.83 -51.06
C PHE A 518 -27.99 16.45 -51.44
N ASN A 519 -27.87 17.76 -51.22
CA ASN A 519 -26.73 18.57 -51.63
C ASN A 519 -26.28 19.47 -50.47
N ALA A 520 -24.96 19.55 -50.26
CA ALA A 520 -24.34 20.33 -49.19
C ALA A 520 -22.88 20.65 -49.56
N ASP A 521 -22.33 21.74 -49.02
CA ASP A 521 -20.99 22.21 -49.40
C ASP A 521 -19.83 21.30 -48.93
N TYR A 522 -20.11 20.33 -48.05
CA TYR A 522 -19.18 19.26 -47.62
C TYR A 522 -19.25 17.97 -48.49
N LEU A 523 -20.02 18.00 -49.57
CA LEU A 523 -20.12 16.90 -50.54
C LEU A 523 -19.45 17.29 -51.86
N THR A 524 -18.67 16.38 -52.44
CA THR A 524 -18.02 16.58 -53.75
C THR A 524 -19.00 16.48 -54.92
N LEU A 525 -20.10 15.74 -54.73
CA LEU A 525 -21.23 15.59 -55.65
C LEU A 525 -22.53 15.48 -54.84
N PRO A 526 -23.69 15.95 -55.36
CA PRO A 526 -24.98 15.68 -54.75
C PRO A 526 -25.23 14.17 -54.60
N LEU A 527 -25.79 13.77 -53.47
CA LEU A 527 -26.27 12.42 -53.24
C LEU A 527 -27.70 12.26 -53.79
N ALA A 528 -28.01 11.07 -54.27
CA ALA A 528 -29.36 10.71 -54.72
C ALA A 528 -29.68 9.28 -54.31
N THR A 529 -30.85 9.08 -53.71
CA THR A 529 -31.38 7.77 -53.33
C THR A 529 -32.67 7.53 -54.07
N THR A 530 -32.71 6.49 -54.90
CA THR A 530 -33.88 6.07 -55.67
C THR A 530 -34.57 4.90 -54.99
N PHE A 531 -35.89 4.98 -54.84
CA PHE A 531 -36.72 3.98 -54.17
C PHE A 531 -38.10 3.91 -54.81
N LYS A 532 -38.81 2.80 -54.60
CA LYS A 532 -40.16 2.56 -55.12
C LYS A 532 -41.12 2.40 -53.93
N PRO A 533 -41.69 3.50 -53.41
CA PRO A 533 -42.54 3.46 -52.23
C PRO A 533 -43.88 2.77 -52.53
N ARG A 534 -44.57 2.32 -51.49
CA ARG A 534 -45.82 1.55 -51.58
C ARG A 534 -46.95 2.24 -50.82
N HIS A 535 -48.19 1.85 -51.11
CA HIS A 535 -49.37 2.38 -50.43
C HIS A 535 -49.33 2.09 -48.92
N LEU A 536 -49.48 3.14 -48.12
CA LEU A 536 -49.44 3.12 -46.65
C LEU A 536 -48.13 2.57 -46.05
N ASP A 537 -47.05 2.57 -46.84
CA ASP A 537 -45.72 2.09 -46.45
C ASP A 537 -44.79 3.25 -46.10
N VAL A 538 -43.84 3.00 -45.20
CA VAL A 538 -42.92 4.01 -44.64
C VAL A 538 -41.52 3.74 -45.17
N THR A 539 -41.05 4.56 -46.11
CA THR A 539 -39.67 4.47 -46.62
C THR A 539 -38.78 5.50 -45.93
N GLU A 540 -37.76 5.04 -45.22
CA GLU A 540 -36.80 5.92 -44.54
C GLU A 540 -35.53 6.09 -45.39
N VAL A 541 -35.19 7.34 -45.69
CA VAL A 541 -34.04 7.70 -46.54
C VAL A 541 -33.02 8.49 -45.72
N PRO A 542 -31.91 7.86 -45.28
CA PRO A 542 -30.86 8.52 -44.52
C PRO A 542 -29.87 9.25 -45.46
N PHE A 543 -29.37 10.40 -45.01
CA PHE A 543 -28.25 11.12 -45.63
C PHE A 543 -27.23 11.55 -44.57
N PRO A 544 -25.93 11.64 -44.93
CA PRO A 544 -24.89 12.10 -44.02
C PRO A 544 -25.01 13.60 -43.79
N VAL A 545 -24.79 14.01 -42.55
CA VAL A 545 -24.66 15.41 -42.13
C VAL A 545 -23.31 15.57 -41.44
N GLN A 546 -22.64 16.71 -41.66
CA GLN A 546 -21.52 17.10 -40.81
C GLN A 546 -22.06 17.92 -39.64
N PRO A 547 -21.73 17.59 -38.38
CA PRO A 547 -22.23 18.32 -37.22
C PRO A 547 -22.01 19.84 -37.33
N GLY A 548 -23.10 20.61 -37.20
CA GLY A 548 -23.11 22.06 -37.36
C GLY A 548 -23.21 22.58 -38.81
N GLN A 549 -23.31 21.72 -39.83
CA GLN A 549 -23.44 22.11 -41.23
C GLN A 549 -24.78 21.66 -41.83
N ALA A 550 -25.69 22.61 -42.06
CA ALA A 550 -26.99 22.35 -42.69
C ALA A 550 -26.85 21.88 -44.15
N PRO A 551 -27.82 21.11 -44.69
CA PRO A 551 -27.89 20.85 -46.12
C PRO A 551 -28.14 22.15 -46.90
N LYS A 552 -27.47 22.29 -48.05
CA LYS A 552 -27.63 23.41 -48.97
C LYS A 552 -28.94 23.33 -49.74
N GLN A 553 -29.32 22.12 -50.14
CA GLN A 553 -30.56 21.84 -50.85
C GLN A 553 -30.94 20.37 -50.64
N VAL A 554 -32.22 20.12 -50.42
CA VAL A 554 -32.83 18.79 -50.49
C VAL A 554 -33.98 18.87 -51.47
N GLY A 555 -34.13 17.90 -52.35
CA GLY A 555 -35.21 17.90 -53.34
C GLY A 555 -35.72 16.50 -53.61
N ILE A 556 -37.04 16.36 -53.76
CA ILE A 556 -37.66 15.11 -54.17
C ILE A 556 -38.20 15.21 -55.61
N THR A 557 -37.90 14.20 -56.41
CA THR A 557 -38.50 13.99 -57.73
C THR A 557 -39.30 12.70 -57.66
N VAL A 558 -40.53 12.70 -58.20
CA VAL A 558 -41.37 11.50 -58.22
C VAL A 558 -41.87 11.28 -59.65
N VAL A 559 -41.89 10.03 -60.08
CA VAL A 559 -42.35 9.59 -61.40
C VAL A 559 -43.38 8.50 -61.18
N VAL A 560 -44.53 8.61 -61.86
CA VAL A 560 -45.56 7.57 -61.91
C VAL A 560 -45.60 6.99 -63.32
N ARG A 561 -45.51 5.66 -63.42
CA ARG A 561 -45.51 4.89 -64.66
C ARG A 561 -46.64 3.88 -64.68
N SER A 562 -47.24 3.66 -65.85
CA SER A 562 -48.13 2.52 -66.11
C SER A 562 -47.30 1.28 -66.44
N LYS A 563 -47.52 0.17 -65.73
CA LYS A 563 -46.81 -1.11 -65.91
C LYS A 563 -47.19 -1.80 -67.22
N SER A 564 -48.46 -1.76 -67.60
CA SER A 564 -48.98 -2.37 -68.82
C SER A 564 -48.58 -1.65 -70.10
N SER A 565 -48.24 -0.35 -70.03
CA SER A 565 -47.85 0.45 -71.19
C SER A 565 -46.41 0.99 -71.16
N ASP A 566 -45.66 0.71 -70.08
CA ASP A 566 -44.32 1.26 -69.73
C ASP A 566 -44.25 2.82 -69.72
N ARG A 567 -45.39 3.49 -69.88
CA ARG A 567 -45.47 4.93 -70.11
C ARG A 567 -45.45 5.71 -68.80
N ILE A 568 -44.62 6.76 -68.75
CA ILE A 568 -44.70 7.80 -67.71
C ILE A 568 -46.05 8.54 -67.83
N LEU A 569 -46.84 8.49 -66.77
CA LEU A 569 -48.11 9.20 -66.65
C LEU A 569 -47.89 10.61 -66.08
N ALA A 570 -47.06 10.72 -65.03
CA ALA A 570 -46.63 11.99 -64.47
C ALA A 570 -45.15 11.97 -64.05
N ALA A 571 -44.50 13.13 -64.20
CA ALA A 571 -43.19 13.44 -63.67
C ALA A 571 -43.17 14.95 -63.33
N PRO A 572 -43.76 15.38 -62.21
CA PRO A 572 -43.74 16.78 -61.78
C PRO A 572 -42.29 17.31 -61.63
N PRO A 573 -42.07 18.62 -61.78
CA PRO A 573 -40.77 19.24 -61.52
C PRO A 573 -40.25 18.91 -60.11
N PRO A 574 -38.92 18.74 -59.91
CA PRO A 574 -38.35 18.41 -58.61
C PRO A 574 -38.77 19.40 -57.52
N ARG A 575 -39.45 18.91 -56.47
CA ARG A 575 -39.87 19.75 -55.34
C ARG A 575 -38.69 19.95 -54.40
N ILE A 576 -38.23 21.18 -54.25
CA ILE A 576 -37.22 21.54 -53.25
C ILE A 576 -37.89 21.64 -51.89
N LEU A 577 -37.27 21.01 -50.89
CA LEU A 577 -37.78 20.88 -49.53
C LEU A 577 -37.15 21.95 -48.62
N ALA A 578 -37.84 22.31 -47.54
CA ALA A 578 -37.30 23.24 -46.55
C ALA A 578 -36.16 22.57 -45.76
N PRO A 579 -35.15 23.33 -45.26
CA PRO A 579 -34.09 22.79 -44.41
C PRO A 579 -34.59 22.14 -43.09
N SER A 580 -35.86 22.30 -42.74
CA SER A 580 -36.55 21.67 -41.60
C SER A 580 -37.53 20.54 -41.97
N SER A 581 -37.80 20.28 -43.26
CA SER A 581 -38.66 19.16 -43.68
C SER A 581 -37.97 17.82 -43.39
N SER A 582 -38.68 16.89 -42.75
CA SER A 582 -38.20 15.54 -42.44
C SER A 582 -39.25 14.45 -42.70
N LEU A 583 -40.55 14.80 -42.65
CA LEU A 583 -41.64 13.94 -43.08
C LEU A 583 -42.17 14.43 -44.43
N ILE A 584 -42.38 13.50 -45.36
CA ILE A 584 -42.83 13.77 -46.73
C ILE A 584 -44.00 12.82 -47.04
N ASN A 585 -45.17 13.36 -47.35
CA ASN A 585 -46.33 12.60 -47.81
C ASN A 585 -46.44 12.70 -49.33
N LEU A 586 -46.45 11.55 -50.01
CA LEU A 586 -46.66 11.44 -51.46
C LEU A 586 -48.07 10.93 -51.74
N LYS A 587 -48.97 11.83 -52.13
CA LYS A 587 -50.31 11.48 -52.58
C LYS A 587 -50.26 11.15 -54.07
N VAL A 588 -50.69 9.95 -54.45
CA VAL A 588 -50.73 9.49 -55.84
C VAL A 588 -52.19 9.22 -56.21
N PHE A 589 -52.69 9.93 -57.22
CA PHE A 589 -54.07 9.80 -57.68
C PHE A 589 -54.19 8.77 -58.82
N ARG A 590 -55.41 8.29 -59.05
CA ARG A 590 -55.72 7.26 -60.07
C ARG A 590 -55.29 7.64 -61.50
N ASP A 591 -55.29 8.92 -61.84
CA ASP A 591 -54.85 9.44 -63.14
C ASP A 591 -53.31 9.54 -63.28
N GLY A 592 -52.58 9.15 -62.22
CA GLY A 592 -51.14 9.26 -62.11
C GLY A 592 -50.64 10.62 -61.61
N THR A 593 -51.52 11.60 -61.34
CA THR A 593 -51.09 12.88 -60.75
C THR A 593 -50.56 12.69 -59.33
N ILE A 594 -49.68 13.60 -58.92
CA ILE A 594 -48.93 13.51 -57.66
C ILE A 594 -49.04 14.84 -56.92
N ASP A 595 -49.46 14.79 -55.66
CA ASP A 595 -49.29 15.88 -54.70
C ASP A 595 -48.21 15.48 -53.66
N VAL A 596 -47.40 16.45 -53.25
CA VAL A 596 -46.26 16.25 -52.36
C VAL A 596 -46.38 17.24 -51.22
N VAL A 597 -46.64 16.75 -50.01
CA VAL A 597 -46.82 17.55 -48.79
C VAL A 597 -45.70 17.22 -47.79
N THR A 598 -45.31 18.16 -46.95
CA THR A 598 -44.31 17.98 -45.89
C THR A 598 -44.79 18.55 -44.56
N ASN A 599 -44.14 18.15 -43.46
CA ASN A 599 -44.40 18.65 -42.10
C ASN A 599 -44.12 20.17 -41.87
N ILE A 600 -43.81 20.93 -42.93
CA ILE A 600 -43.56 22.37 -42.91
C ILE A 600 -44.60 23.13 -43.78
N ASP A 601 -45.42 22.41 -44.54
CA ASP A 601 -46.47 23.02 -45.36
C ASP A 601 -47.70 23.41 -44.51
N PRO A 602 -48.42 24.48 -44.86
CA PRO A 602 -49.60 24.93 -44.11
C PRO A 602 -50.80 24.01 -44.36
N ILE A 603 -50.84 22.92 -43.60
CA ILE A 603 -51.94 21.94 -43.57
C ILE A 603 -52.96 22.30 -42.47
N SER A 604 -54.15 21.68 -42.52
CA SER A 604 -55.10 21.73 -41.42
C SER A 604 -54.93 20.49 -40.53
N GLU A 605 -55.04 20.65 -39.22
CA GLU A 605 -55.03 19.55 -38.24
C GLU A 605 -56.12 18.50 -38.56
N SER A 606 -57.27 18.93 -39.09
CA SER A 606 -58.37 18.04 -39.51
C SER A 606 -58.29 17.56 -40.97
N SER A 607 -57.10 17.61 -41.57
CA SER A 607 -56.84 17.05 -42.90
C SER A 607 -56.11 15.71 -42.81
N ILE A 608 -56.21 14.91 -43.87
CA ILE A 608 -55.52 13.61 -43.98
C ILE A 608 -54.00 13.76 -43.80
N ASP A 609 -53.40 14.89 -44.18
CA ASP A 609 -51.98 15.16 -43.92
C ASP A 609 -51.68 15.34 -42.42
N GLY A 610 -52.60 15.95 -41.66
CA GLY A 610 -52.51 16.11 -40.21
C GLY A 610 -52.60 14.75 -39.51
N ASP A 611 -53.67 14.01 -39.75
CA ASP A 611 -53.88 12.65 -39.22
C ASP A 611 -52.67 11.73 -39.48
N LEU A 612 -52.05 11.83 -40.66
CA LEU A 612 -50.90 11.02 -41.04
C LEU A 612 -49.57 11.46 -40.42
N PHE A 613 -49.30 12.76 -40.30
CA PHE A 613 -48.10 13.21 -39.59
C PHE A 613 -48.20 12.93 -38.08
N ASP A 614 -49.39 13.06 -37.48
CA ASP A 614 -49.63 12.65 -36.09
C ASP A 614 -49.48 11.13 -35.92
N LEU A 615 -50.00 10.31 -36.84
CA LEU A 615 -49.81 8.85 -36.80
C LEU A 615 -48.32 8.47 -36.85
N VAL A 616 -47.56 9.05 -37.79
CA VAL A 616 -46.10 8.80 -37.92
C VAL A 616 -45.34 9.31 -36.70
N HIS A 617 -45.73 10.44 -36.11
CA HIS A 617 -45.13 10.96 -34.88
C HIS A 617 -45.38 10.03 -33.69
N ASN A 618 -46.62 9.56 -33.51
CA ASN A 618 -46.99 8.63 -32.45
C ASN A 618 -46.27 7.26 -32.58
N LEU A 619 -46.13 6.73 -33.80
CA LEU A 619 -45.37 5.49 -34.04
C LEU A 619 -43.88 5.64 -33.66
N LYS A 620 -43.23 6.74 -34.07
CA LYS A 620 -41.85 7.02 -33.67
C LYS A 620 -41.69 7.29 -32.17
N ALA A 621 -42.73 7.75 -31.50
CA ALA A 621 -42.76 7.93 -30.04
C ALA A 621 -42.92 6.61 -29.26
N SER A 622 -43.41 5.52 -29.88
CA SER A 622 -43.54 4.21 -29.22
C SER A 622 -42.31 3.30 -29.33
N ASP A 623 -41.36 3.61 -30.22
CA ASP A 623 -40.13 2.83 -30.44
C ASP A 623 -38.90 3.34 -29.65
N ASN A 624 -39.08 4.31 -28.73
CA ASN A 624 -38.03 4.90 -27.88
C ASN A 624 -38.29 4.71 -26.38
#